data_AF-A0A395GMR5-F1
#
_entry.id   AF-A0A395GMR5-F1
#
_cell.length_a   1.000
_cell.length_b   1.000
_cell.length_c   1.000
_cell.angle_alpha   90.00
_cell.angle_beta   90.00
_cell.angle_gamma   90.00
#
_symmetry.space_group_name_H-M   'P 1'
#
loop_
_entity.id
_entity.type
_entity.pdbx_description
1 polymer ?
#
loop_
_entity_poly.entity_id
_entity_poly.type
_entity_poly.pdbx_seq_one_letter_code
_entity_poly.pdbx_strand_id
1 'polypeptide(L)'
;MSNRRELQGTDSSWTSSLADALQQNLQLEDKLRRDENETPQARLQRMLSTRSVISTSSSFAERQQAAIGSRNPFREIGVGSIGKVFEQPGTPWAFKVLLIDRTEKLWNNYVMHLRIQQSFDKLGEIPGLVEIPRVAWFADKDSEFWPENLHLFPNETGFPRQAREVMCMERVFPLPQPVRNALIELFCNPINAPAAKNDPLNKDCLIRLFLGRKRVGTSRPGGSMFFSLRNYKLHADQIQELQLDADEYARNMADALAVLHWHTNIDTMDLEFVLGSSPFDQNAVRRQMRLPDIERLRPGTSTFEHTTNASLNFKKRIVSLWLIDFDACAPITMNAAGVQQAAKAFMENDPYYPRPFSNDTYMENLSRIFSQRYVETGKKITIGSSQGLPAQFVQEVVKRFSQRSQSSRSGDLQAAATSSASAGRGQQPSYQRGGPVGGQSRRGHGGQRGTTGGTGQSARGRTPTPQNRGTRDQGPTADEPASPRTPRGRGHGRR
;
A
#
# COMPACT_ATOMS: atom_id res chain seq x y z
N MET A 1 -1.74 -47.00 -31.11
CA MET A 1 -3.05 -47.04 -30.43
C MET A 1 -2.77 -47.35 -28.96
N SER A 2 -2.53 -46.32 -28.15
CA SER A 2 -3.55 -45.50 -27.46
C SER A 2 -3.96 -46.11 -26.13
N ASN A 3 -3.17 -45.84 -25.10
CA ASN A 3 -3.55 -46.04 -23.70
C ASN A 3 -3.02 -44.84 -22.89
N ARG A 4 -3.79 -43.74 -22.88
CA ARG A 4 -3.53 -42.55 -22.08
C ARG A 4 -4.64 -42.43 -21.05
N ARG A 5 -4.41 -42.96 -19.84
CA ARG A 5 -5.25 -42.62 -18.69
C ARG A 5 -4.92 -41.19 -18.29
N GLU A 6 -5.84 -40.26 -18.55
CA GLU A 6 -5.70 -38.89 -18.10
C GLU A 6 -5.98 -38.79 -16.61
N LEU A 7 -5.11 -38.05 -15.91
CA LEU A 7 -5.28 -37.70 -14.51
C LEU A 7 -6.31 -36.57 -14.41
N GLN A 8 -7.58 -36.91 -14.18
CA GLN A 8 -8.55 -35.93 -13.66
C GLN A 8 -8.23 -35.63 -12.19
N GLY A 9 -7.35 -34.65 -11.99
CA GLY A 9 -7.12 -34.03 -10.68
C GLY A 9 -8.31 -33.16 -10.28
N THR A 10 -8.78 -33.32 -9.05
CA THR A 10 -9.97 -32.62 -8.52
C THR A 10 -9.66 -31.21 -8.04
N ASP A 11 -9.90 -30.19 -8.87
CA ASP A 11 -9.75 -28.77 -8.50
C ASP A 11 -10.83 -28.25 -7.53
N SER A 12 -11.91 -29.02 -7.31
CA SER A 12 -13.05 -28.58 -6.48
C SER A 12 -12.82 -28.71 -4.97
N SER A 13 -11.81 -29.45 -4.50
CA SER A 13 -11.58 -29.67 -3.05
C SER A 13 -10.84 -28.53 -2.35
N TRP A 14 -9.97 -27.82 -3.07
CA TRP A 14 -9.10 -26.78 -2.50
C TRP A 14 -9.87 -25.50 -2.13
N THR A 15 -10.81 -25.07 -2.98
CA THR A 15 -11.62 -23.87 -2.71
C THR A 15 -12.60 -24.06 -1.56
N SER A 16 -13.13 -25.29 -1.35
CA SER A 16 -13.88 -25.63 -0.13
C SER A 16 -12.96 -25.57 1.09
N SER A 17 -11.84 -26.29 1.06
CA SER A 17 -10.87 -26.35 2.18
C SER A 17 -10.43 -24.97 2.67
N LEU A 18 -10.14 -24.03 1.74
CA LEU A 18 -9.80 -22.65 2.10
C LEU A 18 -11.00 -21.90 2.71
N ALA A 19 -12.19 -22.00 2.13
CA ALA A 19 -13.39 -21.35 2.67
C ALA A 19 -13.75 -21.90 4.07
N ASP A 20 -13.61 -23.21 4.27
CA ASP A 20 -13.84 -23.91 5.53
C ASP A 20 -12.82 -23.48 6.60
N ALA A 21 -11.52 -23.40 6.25
CA ALA A 21 -10.47 -22.91 7.14
C ALA A 21 -10.67 -21.43 7.52
N LEU A 22 -11.04 -20.58 6.56
CA LEU A 22 -11.39 -19.17 6.81
C LEU A 22 -12.63 -19.06 7.73
N GLN A 23 -13.63 -19.94 7.57
CA GLN A 23 -14.81 -19.96 8.43
C GLN A 23 -14.49 -20.45 9.85
N GLN A 24 -13.59 -21.42 10.01
CA GLN A 24 -13.08 -21.86 11.31
C GLN A 24 -12.30 -20.74 12.02
N ASN A 25 -11.42 -20.03 11.30
CA ASN A 25 -10.71 -18.86 11.82
C ASN A 25 -11.69 -17.78 12.32
N LEU A 26 -12.76 -17.49 11.57
CA LEU A 26 -13.80 -16.55 11.99
C LEU A 26 -14.51 -17.00 13.29
N GLN A 27 -14.81 -18.29 13.44
CA GLN A 27 -15.41 -18.82 14.68
C GLN A 27 -14.45 -18.74 15.87
N LEU A 28 -13.14 -18.87 15.62
CA LEU A 28 -12.10 -18.68 16.63
C LEU A 28 -12.01 -17.21 17.07
N GLU A 29 -12.07 -16.25 16.13
CA GLU A 29 -12.17 -14.81 16.48
C GLU A 29 -13.36 -14.51 17.38
N ASP A 30 -14.58 -14.91 17.01
CA ASP A 30 -15.78 -14.53 17.76
C ASP A 30 -15.86 -15.21 19.16
N LYS A 31 -15.01 -16.21 19.42
CA LYS A 31 -14.69 -16.74 20.75
C LYS A 31 -13.64 -15.89 21.46
N LEU A 32 -12.47 -15.67 20.85
CA LEU A 32 -11.34 -14.95 21.46
C LEU A 32 -11.59 -13.44 21.66
N ARG A 33 -12.51 -12.83 20.90
CA ARG A 33 -12.98 -11.45 21.14
C ARG A 33 -13.70 -11.28 22.49
N ARG A 34 -13.98 -12.38 23.21
CA ARG A 34 -14.54 -12.40 24.57
C ARG A 34 -13.51 -12.71 25.64
N ASP A 35 -12.26 -12.99 25.26
CA ASP A 35 -11.16 -13.20 26.20
C ASP A 35 -10.47 -11.85 26.48
N GLU A 36 -10.85 -11.23 27.59
CA GLU A 36 -10.33 -9.94 28.01
C GLU A 36 -8.85 -10.00 28.44
N ASN A 37 -8.30 -11.21 28.64
CA ASN A 37 -6.91 -11.41 29.11
C ASN A 37 -5.89 -11.55 27.97
N GLU A 38 -6.32 -11.55 26.70
CA GLU A 38 -5.40 -11.65 25.56
C GLU A 38 -4.47 -10.43 25.49
N THR A 39 -3.16 -10.67 25.56
CA THR A 39 -2.15 -9.61 25.46
C THR A 39 -2.12 -8.98 24.06
N PRO A 40 -1.75 -7.69 23.92
CA PRO A 40 -1.64 -7.05 22.61
C PRO A 40 -0.68 -7.78 21.66
N GLN A 41 0.37 -8.43 22.18
CA GLN A 41 1.30 -9.25 21.40
C GLN A 41 0.60 -10.47 20.81
N ALA A 42 -0.06 -11.29 21.64
CA ALA A 42 -0.77 -12.49 21.20
C ALA A 42 -1.87 -12.15 20.18
N ARG A 43 -2.58 -11.04 20.43
CA ARG A 43 -3.57 -10.49 19.50
C ARG A 43 -2.97 -10.16 18.14
N LEU A 44 -1.83 -9.47 18.09
CA LEU A 44 -1.17 -9.16 16.81
C LEU A 44 -0.61 -10.39 16.12
N GLN A 45 -0.02 -11.33 16.88
CA GLN A 45 0.48 -12.60 16.34
C GLN A 45 -0.61 -13.35 15.57
N ARG A 46 -1.78 -13.49 16.20
CA ARG A 46 -2.97 -14.12 15.61
C ARG A 46 -3.56 -13.31 14.45
N MET A 47 -3.79 -12.01 14.65
CA MET A 47 -4.55 -11.19 13.69
C MET A 47 -3.73 -10.69 12.49
N LEU A 48 -2.39 -10.72 12.54
CA LEU A 48 -1.53 -10.36 11.41
C LEU A 48 -1.07 -11.57 10.57
N SER A 49 -1.21 -12.80 11.08
CA SER A 49 -0.99 -14.01 10.28
C SER A 49 -1.74 -13.94 8.94
N THR A 50 -1.13 -14.43 7.85
CA THR A 50 -1.77 -14.26 6.54
C THR A 50 -3.07 -15.04 6.48
N ARG A 51 -4.08 -14.46 5.82
CA ARG A 51 -5.43 -15.03 5.71
C ARG A 51 -6.20 -15.13 7.04
N SER A 52 -5.74 -14.47 8.12
CA SER A 52 -6.55 -14.26 9.32
C SER A 52 -7.82 -13.47 8.99
N VAL A 53 -8.96 -14.08 9.29
CA VAL A 53 -10.29 -13.46 9.15
C VAL A 53 -10.60 -12.75 10.45
N ILE A 54 -11.06 -11.49 10.39
CA ILE A 54 -11.35 -10.66 11.54
C ILE A 54 -12.80 -10.15 11.45
N SER A 55 -13.61 -10.50 12.45
CA SER A 55 -14.92 -9.90 12.69
C SER A 55 -14.73 -8.50 13.30
N THR A 56 -15.35 -7.45 12.72
CA THR A 56 -15.19 -6.07 13.23
C THR A 56 -16.52 -5.31 13.28
N SER A 57 -16.87 -4.82 14.46
CA SER A 57 -18.00 -3.92 14.72
C SER A 57 -17.52 -2.47 14.86
N SER A 58 -16.48 -2.07 14.11
CA SER A 58 -15.88 -0.74 14.25
C SER A 58 -16.66 0.34 13.50
N SER A 59 -16.55 1.58 13.96
CA SER A 59 -17.12 2.78 13.29
C SER A 59 -16.68 2.93 11.83
N PHE A 60 -15.55 2.34 11.43
CA PHE A 60 -15.16 2.21 10.02
C PHE A 60 -16.17 1.36 9.24
N ALA A 61 -16.46 0.15 9.73
CA ALA A 61 -17.34 -0.81 9.06
C ALA A 61 -18.78 -0.29 9.02
N GLU A 62 -19.25 0.36 10.09
CA GLU A 62 -20.56 1.01 10.14
C GLU A 62 -20.68 2.14 9.12
N ARG A 63 -19.68 3.04 9.07
CA ARG A 63 -19.65 4.15 8.09
C ARG A 63 -19.63 3.63 6.65
N GLN A 64 -18.82 2.61 6.34
CA GLN A 64 -18.82 2.04 4.98
C GLN A 64 -20.16 1.36 4.65
N GLN A 65 -20.75 0.61 5.59
CA GLN A 65 -22.02 -0.08 5.37
C GLN A 65 -23.18 0.91 5.17
N ALA A 66 -23.22 1.99 5.95
CA ALA A 66 -24.23 3.04 5.83
C ALA A 66 -24.09 3.88 4.55
N ALA A 67 -22.89 3.92 3.97
CA ALA A 67 -22.58 4.67 2.75
C ALA A 67 -22.89 3.90 1.44
N ILE A 68 -23.24 2.62 1.49
CA ILE A 68 -23.58 1.82 0.30
C ILE A 68 -24.76 2.47 -0.45
N GLY A 69 -24.66 2.56 -1.77
CA GLY A 69 -25.68 3.16 -2.64
C GLY A 69 -25.78 4.69 -2.59
N SER A 70 -24.95 5.37 -1.79
CA SER A 70 -24.99 6.82 -1.62
C SER A 70 -23.77 7.50 -2.27
N ARG A 71 -23.98 8.58 -3.05
CA ARG A 71 -22.91 9.42 -3.63
C ARG A 71 -22.22 10.27 -2.55
N ASN A 72 -21.37 9.63 -1.77
CA ASN A 72 -20.61 10.29 -0.69
C ASN A 72 -19.43 11.12 -1.24
N PRO A 73 -19.03 12.21 -0.55
CA PRO A 73 -17.79 12.93 -0.83
C PRO A 73 -16.56 12.04 -0.77
N PHE A 74 -15.56 12.34 -1.60
CA PHE A 74 -14.27 11.64 -1.59
C PHE A 74 -13.48 12.03 -0.34
N ARG A 75 -12.90 11.04 0.35
CA ARG A 75 -12.04 11.28 1.53
C ARG A 75 -10.61 10.87 1.23
N GLU A 76 -9.66 11.76 1.51
CA GLU A 76 -8.24 11.44 1.40
C GLU A 76 -7.85 10.31 2.37
N ILE A 77 -7.10 9.34 1.87
CA ILE A 77 -6.54 8.20 2.63
C ILE A 77 -5.03 8.04 2.41
N GLY A 78 -4.45 8.66 1.39
CA GLY A 78 -3.03 8.60 1.07
C GLY A 78 -2.52 9.87 0.39
N VAL A 79 -1.23 10.18 0.57
CA VAL A 79 -0.50 11.15 -0.25
C VAL A 79 0.87 10.55 -0.52
N GLY A 80 1.23 10.44 -1.80
CA GLY A 80 2.55 10.01 -2.27
C GLY A 80 3.29 11.15 -2.97
N SER A 81 4.42 10.81 -3.59
CA SER A 81 5.26 11.75 -4.35
C SER A 81 4.54 12.39 -5.55
N ILE A 82 3.75 11.60 -6.28
CA ILE A 82 3.08 12.01 -7.53
C ILE A 82 1.59 12.36 -7.38
N GLY A 83 0.93 11.93 -6.30
CA GLY A 83 -0.53 11.94 -6.23
C GLY A 83 -1.13 11.80 -4.83
N LYS A 84 -2.38 12.24 -4.69
CA LYS A 84 -3.25 11.95 -3.54
C LYS A 84 -4.09 10.71 -3.82
N VAL A 85 -4.36 9.90 -2.78
CA VAL A 85 -5.23 8.73 -2.86
C VAL A 85 -6.48 8.99 -2.06
N PHE A 86 -7.64 8.82 -2.68
CA PHE A 86 -8.96 8.99 -2.08
C PHE A 86 -9.72 7.67 -1.98
N GLU A 87 -10.58 7.51 -0.98
CA GLU A 87 -11.70 6.58 -1.04
C GLU A 87 -12.98 7.31 -1.45
N GLN A 88 -13.95 6.57 -1.99
CA GLN A 88 -15.36 6.95 -1.90
C GLN A 88 -16.04 6.04 -0.86
N PRO A 89 -16.58 6.56 0.25
CA PRO A 89 -17.26 5.75 1.27
C PRO A 89 -18.40 4.91 0.66
N GLY A 90 -18.52 3.66 1.11
CA GLY A 90 -19.50 2.70 0.58
C GLY A 90 -19.03 1.89 -0.64
N THR A 91 -17.90 2.25 -1.25
CA THR A 91 -17.35 1.56 -2.42
C THR A 91 -16.12 0.70 -2.08
N PRO A 92 -15.72 -0.27 -2.95
CA PRO A 92 -14.44 -0.96 -2.88
C PRO A 92 -13.28 -0.18 -3.51
N TRP A 93 -13.49 1.05 -3.98
CA TRP A 93 -12.55 1.74 -4.86
C TRP A 93 -11.65 2.75 -4.14
N ALA A 94 -10.43 2.86 -4.65
CA ALA A 94 -9.44 3.88 -4.34
C ALA A 94 -9.05 4.63 -5.62
N PHE A 95 -8.89 5.95 -5.50
CA PHE A 95 -8.67 6.86 -6.62
C PHE A 95 -7.33 7.57 -6.40
N LYS A 96 -6.30 7.22 -7.17
CA LYS A 96 -4.99 7.90 -7.16
C LYS A 96 -5.07 9.06 -8.16
N VAL A 97 -5.25 10.27 -7.64
CA VAL A 97 -5.41 11.52 -8.41
C VAL A 97 -4.07 12.27 -8.43
N LEU A 98 -3.68 12.78 -9.60
CA LEU A 98 -2.40 13.43 -9.80
C LEU A 98 -2.25 14.72 -8.97
N LEU A 99 -1.14 14.87 -8.24
CA LEU A 99 -0.85 16.02 -7.38
C LEU A 99 0.08 17.03 -8.07
N ILE A 100 1.10 16.50 -8.75
CA ILE A 100 2.11 17.24 -9.51
C ILE A 100 2.12 16.75 -10.96
N ASP A 101 2.48 17.61 -11.92
CA ASP A 101 2.50 17.28 -13.35
C ASP A 101 3.55 16.19 -13.65
N ARG A 102 3.09 14.93 -13.59
CA ARG A 102 3.83 13.67 -13.72
C ARG A 102 2.93 12.59 -14.32
N THR A 103 2.18 12.94 -15.35
CA THR A 103 1.20 12.05 -16.01
C THR A 103 1.83 10.76 -16.52
N GLU A 104 3.10 10.79 -16.93
CA GLU A 104 3.86 9.61 -17.34
C GLU A 104 4.01 8.59 -16.21
N LYS A 105 4.13 9.05 -14.96
CA LYS A 105 4.25 8.18 -13.77
C LYS A 105 2.92 7.54 -13.40
N LEU A 106 1.83 8.31 -13.38
CA LEU A 106 0.51 7.75 -13.07
C LEU A 106 0.04 6.79 -14.18
N TRP A 107 0.34 7.11 -15.45
CA TRP A 107 0.09 6.21 -16.57
C TRP A 107 0.94 4.93 -16.50
N ASN A 108 2.24 5.03 -16.15
CA ASN A 108 3.07 3.84 -15.93
C ASN A 108 2.51 2.97 -14.80
N ASN A 109 2.02 3.58 -13.71
CA ASN A 109 1.39 2.85 -12.61
C ASN A 109 0.14 2.06 -13.08
N TYR A 110 -0.65 2.63 -14.00
CA TYR A 110 -1.82 1.98 -14.61
C TYR A 110 -1.42 0.81 -15.52
N VAL A 111 -0.47 1.04 -16.43
CA VAL A 111 0.03 0.00 -17.36
C VAL A 111 0.72 -1.15 -16.61
N MET A 112 1.50 -0.86 -15.58
CA MET A 112 2.15 -1.89 -14.77
C MET A 112 1.14 -2.71 -13.95
N HIS A 113 0.10 -2.09 -13.37
CA HIS A 113 -1.01 -2.84 -12.74
C HIS A 113 -1.60 -3.88 -13.71
N LEU A 114 -1.95 -3.47 -14.94
CA LEU A 114 -2.52 -4.37 -15.95
C LEU A 114 -1.57 -5.52 -16.32
N ARG A 115 -0.29 -5.24 -16.54
CA ARG A 115 0.73 -6.28 -16.84
C ARG A 115 0.92 -7.27 -15.70
N ILE A 116 0.95 -6.78 -14.47
CA ILE A 116 1.13 -7.58 -13.25
C ILE A 116 -0.11 -8.47 -13.04
N GLN A 117 -1.32 -7.91 -13.13
CA GLN A 117 -2.58 -8.66 -13.03
C GLN A 117 -2.64 -9.76 -14.10
N GLN A 118 -2.36 -9.44 -15.38
CA GLN A 118 -2.36 -10.43 -16.45
C GLN A 118 -1.34 -11.56 -16.21
N SER A 119 -0.21 -11.27 -15.56
CA SER A 119 0.79 -12.30 -15.22
C SER A 119 0.30 -13.24 -14.13
N PHE A 120 -0.30 -12.70 -13.07
CA PHE A 120 -0.83 -13.48 -11.96
C PHE A 120 -2.07 -14.29 -12.41
N ASP A 121 -2.93 -13.72 -13.25
CA ASP A 121 -4.09 -14.42 -13.82
C ASP A 121 -3.67 -15.61 -14.72
N LYS A 122 -2.61 -15.45 -15.52
CA LYS A 122 -2.09 -16.51 -16.41
C LYS A 122 -1.40 -17.64 -15.66
N LEU A 123 -0.67 -17.31 -14.59
CA LEU A 123 0.04 -18.30 -13.77
C LEU A 123 -0.90 -19.03 -12.79
N GLY A 124 -2.13 -18.53 -12.60
CA GLY A 124 -3.10 -19.06 -11.67
C GLY A 124 -2.67 -18.92 -10.22
N GLU A 125 -3.22 -19.77 -9.35
CA GLU A 125 -2.81 -19.85 -7.95
C GLU A 125 -1.42 -20.50 -7.81
N ILE A 126 -0.35 -19.72 -8.04
CA ILE A 126 0.93 -20.03 -7.38
C ILE A 126 0.65 -19.99 -5.87
N PRO A 127 0.96 -21.05 -5.09
CA PRO A 127 0.63 -21.07 -3.67
C PRO A 127 1.42 -20.01 -2.89
N GLY A 128 0.71 -19.18 -2.10
CA GLY A 128 1.30 -18.14 -1.26
C GLY A 128 1.34 -16.73 -1.88
N LEU A 129 0.73 -16.51 -3.05
CA LEU A 129 0.78 -15.19 -3.68
C LEU A 129 0.19 -14.06 -2.83
N VAL A 130 0.88 -12.92 -2.90
CA VAL A 130 0.41 -11.62 -2.43
C VAL A 130 -0.77 -11.13 -3.26
N GLU A 131 -1.62 -10.35 -2.61
CA GLU A 131 -2.74 -9.66 -3.24
C GLU A 131 -2.26 -8.50 -4.12
N ILE A 132 -2.87 -8.32 -5.28
CA ILE A 132 -2.67 -7.15 -6.14
C ILE A 132 -4.00 -6.43 -6.28
N PRO A 133 -4.07 -5.10 -6.04
CA PRO A 133 -5.24 -4.31 -6.36
C PRO A 133 -5.63 -4.46 -7.83
N ARG A 134 -6.88 -4.88 -8.10
CA ARG A 134 -7.43 -4.84 -9.47
C ARG A 134 -7.58 -3.40 -9.94
N VAL A 135 -7.15 -3.08 -11.15
CA VAL A 135 -7.25 -1.72 -11.70
C VAL A 135 -8.48 -1.65 -12.58
N ALA A 136 -9.33 -0.65 -12.37
CA ALA A 136 -10.63 -0.57 -13.04
C ALA A 136 -10.53 0.26 -14.32
N TRP A 137 -9.93 1.44 -14.23
CA TRP A 137 -9.79 2.39 -15.35
C TRP A 137 -8.82 3.52 -15.00
N PHE A 138 -8.39 4.23 -16.04
CA PHE A 138 -7.71 5.52 -15.97
C PHE A 138 -8.59 6.56 -16.68
N ALA A 139 -8.65 7.77 -16.15
CA ALA A 139 -9.30 8.91 -16.77
C ALA A 139 -8.37 10.12 -16.75
N ASP A 140 -8.34 10.87 -17.85
CA ASP A 140 -7.67 12.15 -17.94
C ASP A 140 -8.55 13.28 -17.36
N LYS A 141 -8.09 14.52 -17.51
CA LYS A 141 -8.78 15.74 -17.05
C LYS A 141 -10.03 16.11 -17.86
N ASP A 142 -10.20 15.56 -19.06
CA ASP A 142 -11.26 15.92 -20.01
C ASP A 142 -12.41 14.87 -19.99
N SER A 143 -12.21 13.75 -19.30
CA SER A 143 -13.17 12.67 -19.06
C SER A 143 -14.48 13.09 -18.35
N GLU A 144 -15.58 12.46 -18.76
CA GLU A 144 -16.92 12.54 -18.15
C GLU A 144 -16.96 12.22 -16.64
N PHE A 145 -15.94 11.54 -16.11
CA PHE A 145 -15.78 11.36 -14.67
C PHE A 145 -15.81 12.68 -13.90
N TRP A 146 -15.20 13.74 -14.45
CA TRP A 146 -15.03 15.01 -13.73
C TRP A 146 -16.31 15.84 -13.60
N PRO A 147 -17.10 16.11 -14.66
CA PRO A 147 -18.41 16.76 -14.53
C PRO A 147 -19.29 16.11 -13.45
N GLU A 148 -19.30 14.78 -13.38
CA GLU A 148 -20.10 14.04 -12.39
C GLU A 148 -19.55 14.08 -10.96
N ASN A 149 -18.22 14.07 -10.77
CA ASN A 149 -17.59 13.80 -9.47
C ASN A 149 -16.78 14.96 -8.87
N LEU A 150 -16.41 15.98 -9.66
CA LEU A 150 -15.50 17.05 -9.23
C LEU A 150 -16.01 17.78 -7.96
N HIS A 151 -17.31 18.00 -7.85
CA HIS A 151 -17.94 18.66 -6.69
C HIS A 151 -17.82 17.85 -5.38
N LEU A 152 -17.60 16.54 -5.47
CA LEU A 152 -17.45 15.62 -4.33
C LEU A 152 -16.01 15.56 -3.78
N PHE A 153 -15.01 16.07 -4.50
CA PHE A 153 -13.62 16.15 -4.02
C PHE A 153 -13.42 17.34 -3.06
N PRO A 154 -12.51 17.26 -2.07
CA PRO A 154 -12.16 18.41 -1.24
C PRO A 154 -11.52 19.51 -2.09
N ASN A 155 -11.62 20.76 -1.60
CA ASN A 155 -10.99 21.93 -2.20
C ASN A 155 -10.02 22.53 -1.17
N GLU A 156 -8.72 22.28 -1.34
CA GLU A 156 -7.68 22.65 -0.38
C GLU A 156 -6.64 23.57 -1.02
N THR A 157 -5.98 24.42 -0.24
CA THR A 157 -4.96 25.36 -0.76
C THR A 157 -3.81 24.66 -1.50
N GLY A 158 -3.42 23.44 -1.06
CA GLY A 158 -2.40 22.60 -1.72
C GLY A 158 -2.96 21.58 -2.70
N PHE A 159 -4.29 21.48 -2.84
CA PHE A 159 -4.97 20.59 -3.77
C PHE A 159 -6.31 21.22 -4.18
N PRO A 160 -6.27 22.26 -5.05
CA PRO A 160 -7.48 22.90 -5.54
C PRO A 160 -8.31 21.89 -6.34
N ARG A 161 -9.63 22.00 -6.15
CA ARG A 161 -10.65 21.20 -6.85
C ARG A 161 -10.66 21.58 -8.33
N GLN A 162 -9.98 20.79 -9.13
CA GLN A 162 -9.90 20.88 -10.59
C GLN A 162 -9.85 19.47 -11.18
N ALA A 163 -10.22 19.32 -12.45
CA ALA A 163 -10.05 18.07 -13.17
C ALA A 163 -8.56 17.77 -13.42
N ARG A 164 -8.19 16.48 -13.39
CA ARG A 164 -6.81 15.98 -13.43
C ARG A 164 -6.79 14.56 -13.98
N GLU A 165 -5.61 13.97 -14.13
CA GLU A 165 -5.44 12.54 -14.32
C GLU A 165 -5.75 11.77 -13.04
N VAL A 166 -6.50 10.67 -13.16
CA VAL A 166 -6.92 9.82 -12.06
C VAL A 166 -6.92 8.34 -12.48
N MET A 167 -6.38 7.49 -11.61
CA MET A 167 -6.43 6.04 -11.74
C MET A 167 -7.36 5.46 -10.66
N CYS A 168 -8.36 4.67 -11.08
CA CYS A 168 -9.25 3.94 -10.18
C CYS A 168 -8.77 2.48 -10.03
N MET A 169 -8.62 2.04 -8.78
CA MET A 169 -8.17 0.69 -8.44
C MET A 169 -8.90 0.16 -7.20
N GLU A 170 -8.91 -1.15 -7.03
CA GLU A 170 -9.35 -1.85 -5.83
C GLU A 170 -8.63 -1.28 -4.61
N ARG A 171 -9.38 -1.03 -3.54
CA ARG A 171 -8.83 -0.47 -2.32
C ARG A 171 -8.26 -1.56 -1.43
N VAL A 172 -6.97 -1.43 -1.10
CA VAL A 172 -6.43 -2.05 0.11
C VAL A 172 -7.05 -1.35 1.32
N PHE A 173 -7.93 -2.05 2.06
CA PHE A 173 -8.60 -1.45 3.20
C PHE A 173 -7.70 -1.46 4.45
N PRO A 174 -7.81 -0.45 5.32
CA PRO A 174 -6.96 -0.36 6.50
C PRO A 174 -7.22 -1.49 7.50
N LEU A 175 -6.19 -1.87 8.25
CA LEU A 175 -6.27 -2.97 9.22
C LEU A 175 -7.35 -2.71 10.30
N PRO A 176 -8.04 -3.76 10.80
CA PRO A 176 -9.13 -3.61 11.76
C PRO A 176 -8.73 -2.96 13.08
N GLN A 177 -9.69 -2.32 13.76
CA GLN A 177 -9.47 -1.57 15.00
C GLN A 177 -8.69 -2.33 16.10
N PRO A 178 -8.92 -3.63 16.37
CA PRO A 178 -8.16 -4.35 17.41
C PRO A 178 -6.65 -4.41 17.11
N VAL A 179 -6.28 -4.60 15.83
CA VAL A 179 -4.88 -4.57 15.37
C VAL A 179 -4.27 -3.19 15.58
N ARG A 180 -4.99 -2.13 15.17
CA ARG A 180 -4.54 -0.75 15.33
C ARG A 180 -4.32 -0.36 16.80
N ASN A 181 -5.25 -0.75 17.67
CA ASN A 181 -5.15 -0.48 19.10
C ASN A 181 -3.96 -1.22 19.72
N ALA A 182 -3.75 -2.50 19.39
CA ALA A 182 -2.62 -3.28 19.88
C ALA A 182 -1.25 -2.72 19.41
N LEU A 183 -1.13 -2.26 18.16
CA LEU A 183 0.07 -1.57 17.68
C LEU A 183 0.35 -0.28 18.45
N ILE A 184 -0.68 0.49 18.79
CA ILE A 184 -0.56 1.70 19.60
C ILE A 184 -0.14 1.33 21.03
N GLU A 185 -0.74 0.30 21.64
CA GLU A 185 -0.45 -0.15 23.00
C GLU A 185 1.00 -0.61 23.17
N LEU A 186 1.60 -1.24 22.15
CA LEU A 186 2.98 -1.75 22.22
C LEU A 186 4.04 -0.77 21.78
N PHE A 187 3.77 0.07 20.76
CA PHE A 187 4.81 0.83 20.08
C PHE A 187 4.61 2.35 20.12
N CYS A 188 3.47 2.85 20.62
CA CYS A 188 3.32 4.27 20.91
C CYS A 188 3.94 4.61 22.27
N ASN A 189 4.28 5.89 22.49
CA ASN A 189 4.55 6.36 23.84
C ASN A 189 3.24 6.26 24.65
N PRO A 190 3.21 5.63 25.85
CA PRO A 190 1.99 5.46 26.64
C PRO A 190 1.22 6.75 26.90
N ILE A 191 1.91 7.89 27.04
CA ILE A 191 1.31 9.22 27.23
C ILE A 191 0.46 9.62 26.02
N ASN A 192 0.91 9.26 24.81
CA ASN A 192 0.28 9.64 23.55
C ASN A 192 -0.70 8.57 23.03
N ALA A 193 -0.72 7.37 23.61
CA ALA A 193 -1.57 6.27 23.17
C ALA A 193 -3.08 6.60 23.13
N PRO A 194 -3.68 7.33 24.10
CA PRO A 194 -5.08 7.74 24.01
C PRO A 194 -5.36 8.69 22.84
N ALA A 195 -4.46 9.65 22.58
CA ALA A 195 -4.56 10.57 21.45
C ALA A 195 -4.42 9.82 20.12
N ALA A 196 -3.43 8.92 20.01
CA ALA A 196 -3.19 8.11 18.83
C ALA A 196 -4.37 7.17 18.48
N LYS A 197 -5.09 6.64 19.49
CA LYS A 197 -6.32 5.84 19.29
C LYS A 197 -7.49 6.66 18.75
N ASN A 198 -7.56 7.95 19.09
CA ASN A 198 -8.64 8.85 18.69
C ASN A 198 -8.38 9.58 17.37
N ASP A 199 -7.12 9.72 16.95
CA ASP A 199 -6.71 10.34 15.69
C ASP A 199 -7.42 9.70 14.46
N PRO A 200 -8.22 10.46 13.69
CA PRO A 200 -8.85 9.97 12.47
C PRO A 200 -7.88 9.42 11.42
N LEU A 201 -6.66 9.99 11.31
CA LEU A 201 -5.65 9.56 10.33
C LEU A 201 -5.11 8.16 10.64
N ASN A 202 -5.05 7.81 11.92
CA ASN A 202 -4.65 6.46 12.35
C ASN A 202 -5.68 5.39 12.02
N LYS A 203 -6.88 5.74 11.54
CA LYS A 203 -7.87 4.79 11.02
C LYS A 203 -7.48 4.25 9.63
N ASP A 204 -6.61 4.95 8.90
CA ASP A 204 -6.07 4.54 7.59
C ASP A 204 -4.77 3.73 7.72
N CYS A 205 -4.77 2.76 8.63
CA CYS A 205 -3.61 1.94 8.94
C CYS A 205 -3.30 0.89 7.86
N LEU A 206 -2.13 1.00 7.25
CA LEU A 206 -1.48 -0.05 6.46
C LEU A 206 -0.07 -0.25 7.04
N ILE A 207 0.37 -1.50 7.19
CA ILE A 207 1.70 -1.83 7.70
C ILE A 207 2.63 -2.14 6.53
N ARG A 208 3.72 -1.39 6.38
CA ARG A 208 4.86 -1.72 5.53
C ARG A 208 5.78 -2.69 6.27
N LEU A 209 5.99 -3.88 5.72
CA LEU A 209 6.87 -4.89 6.31
C LEU A 209 8.32 -4.61 5.93
N PHE A 210 9.17 -4.35 6.93
CA PHE A 210 10.59 -4.05 6.76
C PHE A 210 11.45 -5.23 7.23
N LEU A 211 11.57 -6.28 6.40
CA LEU A 211 12.39 -7.46 6.72
C LEU A 211 13.90 -7.21 6.56
N GLY A 212 14.27 -6.14 5.85
CA GLY A 212 15.66 -5.74 5.62
C GLY A 212 16.26 -4.82 6.67
N ARG A 213 15.50 -4.42 7.70
CA ARG A 213 15.93 -3.38 8.64
C ARG A 213 15.32 -3.50 10.04
N LYS A 214 16.16 -3.36 11.07
CA LYS A 214 15.77 -3.15 12.48
C LYS A 214 15.67 -1.66 12.84
N ARG A 215 14.89 -1.32 13.87
CA ARG A 215 14.76 0.06 14.40
C ARG A 215 16.11 0.57 14.95
N VAL A 216 16.41 1.85 14.68
CA VAL A 216 17.62 2.54 15.18
C VAL A 216 17.26 3.81 15.95
N GLY A 217 18.04 4.14 16.98
CA GLY A 217 17.90 5.38 17.76
C GLY A 217 16.48 5.62 18.28
N THR A 218 15.97 6.84 18.06
CA THR A 218 14.64 7.31 18.48
C THR A 218 13.46 6.58 17.84
N SER A 219 13.68 5.69 16.88
CA SER A 219 12.62 4.82 16.34
C SER A 219 12.25 3.67 17.29
N ARG A 220 13.04 3.41 18.34
CA ARG A 220 12.71 2.43 19.39
C ARG A 220 11.52 2.91 20.25
N PRO A 221 10.81 2.00 20.97
CA PRO A 221 9.68 2.38 21.84
C PRO A 221 10.06 3.51 22.81
N GLY A 222 9.18 4.50 22.95
CA GLY A 222 9.41 5.68 23.79
C GLY A 222 10.28 6.79 23.17
N GLY A 223 10.93 6.57 22.02
CA GLY A 223 11.88 7.54 21.43
C GLY A 223 11.27 8.66 20.57
N SER A 224 10.01 8.54 20.12
CA SER A 224 9.33 9.52 19.28
C SER A 224 8.08 10.10 19.95
N MET A 225 7.97 11.44 19.92
CA MET A 225 6.74 12.16 20.29
C MET A 225 5.61 11.95 19.27
N PHE A 226 5.94 11.62 18.02
CA PHE A 226 4.99 11.46 16.93
C PHE A 226 4.80 9.98 16.59
N PHE A 227 3.55 9.53 16.55
CA PHE A 227 3.16 8.17 16.19
C PHE A 227 2.01 8.22 15.19
N SER A 228 2.18 7.61 14.02
CA SER A 228 1.12 7.47 13.03
C SER A 228 1.07 6.05 12.49
N LEU A 229 -0.15 5.54 12.31
CA LEU A 229 -0.42 4.23 11.72
C LEU A 229 -0.55 4.27 10.18
N ARG A 230 -0.64 5.46 9.58
CA ARG A 230 -0.68 5.63 8.12
C ARG A 230 0.72 5.35 7.56
N ASN A 231 0.84 4.33 6.71
CA ASN A 231 2.12 3.79 6.21
C ASN A 231 3.09 3.35 7.34
N TYR A 232 2.55 2.68 8.37
CA TYR A 232 3.32 2.24 9.54
C TYR A 232 4.43 1.26 9.18
N LYS A 233 5.67 1.54 9.57
CA LYS A 233 6.84 0.69 9.25
C LYS A 233 7.09 -0.31 10.37
N LEU A 234 6.69 -1.57 10.16
CA LEU A 234 6.95 -2.66 11.10
C LEU A 234 8.28 -3.33 10.75
N HIS A 235 9.28 -3.12 11.60
CA HIS A 235 10.66 -3.51 11.38
C HIS A 235 10.94 -4.97 11.79
N ALA A 236 12.01 -5.57 11.26
CA ALA A 236 12.38 -6.96 11.53
C ALA A 236 12.47 -7.29 13.04
N ASP A 237 12.93 -6.37 13.88
CA ASP A 237 12.96 -6.56 15.33
C ASP A 237 11.56 -6.58 15.96
N GLN A 238 10.60 -5.80 15.45
CA GLN A 238 9.21 -5.84 15.91
C GLN A 238 8.49 -7.11 15.44
N ILE A 239 8.78 -7.57 14.23
CA ILE A 239 8.21 -8.80 13.67
C ILE A 239 8.71 -10.01 14.49
N GLN A 240 9.99 -9.99 14.89
CA GLN A 240 10.58 -10.96 15.82
C GLN A 240 9.98 -10.86 17.24
N GLU A 241 9.85 -9.65 17.79
CA GLU A 241 9.26 -9.36 19.11
C GLU A 241 7.79 -9.84 19.22
N LEU A 242 7.01 -9.67 18.14
CA LEU A 242 5.63 -10.13 18.02
C LEU A 242 5.49 -11.61 17.61
N GLN A 243 6.59 -12.30 17.30
CA GLN A 243 6.60 -13.70 16.83
C GLN A 243 5.67 -13.95 15.62
N LEU A 244 5.62 -13.01 14.67
CA LEU A 244 4.85 -13.19 13.42
C LEU A 244 5.56 -14.20 12.51
N ASP A 245 4.82 -14.85 11.60
CA ASP A 245 5.40 -15.74 10.58
C ASP A 245 6.13 -14.95 9.47
N ALA A 246 7.32 -14.47 9.82
CA ALA A 246 8.22 -13.78 8.91
C ALA A 246 8.77 -14.68 7.80
N ASP A 247 8.84 -15.99 8.07
CA ASP A 247 9.26 -16.98 7.09
C ASP A 247 8.22 -17.09 5.96
N GLU A 248 6.92 -17.05 6.28
CA GLU A 248 5.83 -16.97 5.30
C GLU A 248 5.86 -15.65 4.53
N TYR A 249 6.00 -14.50 5.20
CA TYR A 249 6.15 -13.22 4.50
C TYR A 249 7.35 -13.23 3.52
N ALA A 250 8.50 -13.77 3.94
CA ALA A 250 9.69 -13.88 3.10
C ALA A 250 9.47 -14.80 1.88
N ARG A 251 8.76 -15.93 2.06
CA ARG A 251 8.37 -16.82 0.95
C ARG A 251 7.43 -16.12 -0.04
N ASN A 252 6.41 -15.45 0.45
CA ASN A 252 5.39 -14.80 -0.38
C ASN A 252 5.97 -13.59 -1.15
N MET A 253 6.88 -12.82 -0.53
CA MET A 253 7.66 -11.77 -1.21
C MET A 253 8.57 -12.36 -2.31
N ALA A 254 9.22 -13.49 -2.03
CA ALA A 254 10.10 -14.16 -2.99
C ALA A 254 9.35 -14.68 -4.21
N ASP A 255 8.17 -15.29 -4.01
CA ASP A 255 7.30 -15.74 -5.09
C ASP A 255 6.81 -14.58 -5.96
N ALA A 256 6.32 -13.51 -5.32
CA ALA A 256 5.90 -12.31 -6.02
C ALA A 256 7.03 -11.72 -6.88
N LEU A 257 8.22 -11.48 -6.31
CA LEU A 257 9.34 -10.91 -7.05
C LEU A 257 9.82 -11.84 -8.18
N ALA A 258 9.78 -13.17 -8.00
CA ALA A 258 10.14 -14.11 -9.07
C ALA A 258 9.17 -14.04 -10.26
N VAL A 259 7.86 -13.87 -10.01
CA VAL A 259 6.85 -13.63 -11.06
C VAL A 259 7.10 -12.29 -11.76
N LEU A 260 7.33 -11.23 -11.00
CA LEU A 260 7.50 -9.87 -11.56
C LEU A 260 8.76 -9.76 -12.44
N HIS A 261 9.88 -10.33 -12.00
CA HIS A 261 11.11 -10.32 -12.80
C HIS A 261 11.01 -11.25 -14.03
N TRP A 262 10.48 -12.48 -13.89
CA TRP A 262 10.68 -13.52 -14.91
C TRP A 262 9.45 -13.92 -15.73
N HIS A 263 8.26 -13.46 -15.36
CA HIS A 263 7.05 -13.59 -16.18
C HIS A 263 6.54 -12.23 -16.64
N THR A 264 6.42 -11.26 -15.71
CA THR A 264 5.98 -9.90 -16.04
C THR A 264 7.07 -9.10 -16.75
N ASN A 265 8.35 -9.49 -16.57
CA ASN A 265 9.54 -8.85 -17.14
C ASN A 265 9.64 -7.36 -16.78
N ILE A 266 9.63 -7.05 -15.48
CA ILE A 266 9.86 -5.72 -14.90
C ILE A 266 10.89 -5.76 -13.77
N ASP A 267 11.50 -4.63 -13.43
CA ASP A 267 12.58 -4.53 -12.43
C ASP A 267 12.14 -4.40 -10.97
N THR A 268 10.88 -4.07 -10.71
CA THR A 268 10.29 -3.87 -9.36
C THR A 268 10.82 -2.63 -8.60
N MET A 269 11.31 -1.61 -9.30
CA MET A 269 11.72 -0.33 -8.67
C MET A 269 10.59 0.34 -7.88
N ASP A 270 10.91 0.82 -6.66
CA ASP A 270 10.04 1.52 -5.69
C ASP A 270 8.74 0.79 -5.28
N LEU A 271 8.68 -0.52 -5.53
CA LEU A 271 7.56 -1.38 -5.20
C LEU A 271 7.44 -1.62 -3.69
N GLU A 272 6.21 -1.56 -3.16
CA GLU A 272 5.95 -1.71 -1.73
C GLU A 272 5.12 -2.96 -1.38
N PHE A 273 5.50 -3.62 -0.29
CA PHE A 273 4.75 -4.72 0.32
C PHE A 273 4.06 -4.24 1.61
N VAL A 274 2.74 -4.38 1.69
CA VAL A 274 1.95 -3.93 2.85
C VAL A 274 0.98 -4.99 3.39
N LEU A 275 0.90 -5.15 4.71
CA LEU A 275 -0.26 -5.78 5.32
C LEU A 275 -1.42 -4.78 5.34
N GLY A 276 -2.50 -5.20 4.70
CA GLY A 276 -3.77 -4.51 4.66
C GLY A 276 -4.90 -5.53 4.81
N SER A 277 -6.12 -5.11 4.51
CA SER A 277 -7.26 -6.02 4.56
C SER A 277 -8.22 -5.81 3.39
N SER A 278 -9.11 -6.77 3.21
CA SER A 278 -10.22 -6.72 2.25
C SER A 278 -11.51 -7.21 2.93
N PRO A 279 -12.70 -6.85 2.42
CA PRO A 279 -13.95 -7.51 2.78
C PRO A 279 -13.82 -9.03 2.59
N PHE A 280 -14.39 -9.82 3.51
CA PHE A 280 -14.27 -11.29 3.48
C PHE A 280 -14.80 -11.91 2.19
N ASP A 281 -15.87 -11.34 1.64
CA ASP A 281 -16.32 -11.69 0.29
C ASP A 281 -15.44 -10.97 -0.75
N GLN A 282 -14.14 -11.32 -0.80
CA GLN A 282 -13.19 -10.84 -1.82
C GLN A 282 -13.70 -11.11 -3.24
N ASN A 283 -14.50 -12.18 -3.39
CA ASN A 283 -15.14 -12.56 -4.63
C ASN A 283 -16.08 -11.44 -5.14
N ALA A 284 -16.58 -10.54 -4.30
CA ALA A 284 -17.42 -9.41 -4.71
C ALA A 284 -16.84 -8.54 -5.84
N VAL A 285 -15.55 -8.20 -5.77
CA VAL A 285 -14.88 -7.31 -6.75
C VAL A 285 -14.20 -8.12 -7.87
N ARG A 286 -13.99 -9.42 -7.63
CA ARG A 286 -13.12 -10.28 -8.45
C ARG A 286 -13.88 -11.40 -9.17
N ARG A 287 -15.19 -11.53 -8.98
CA ARG A 287 -16.08 -12.44 -9.73
C ARG A 287 -16.19 -11.98 -11.20
N GLN A 288 -15.33 -12.55 -12.04
CA GLN A 288 -15.90 -13.20 -13.22
C GLN A 288 -16.63 -14.45 -12.73
N MET A 289 -17.91 -14.62 -13.07
CA MET A 289 -18.60 -15.88 -12.79
C MET A 289 -17.94 -16.98 -13.61
N ARG A 290 -17.55 -18.08 -12.95
CA ARG A 290 -16.90 -19.20 -13.61
C ARG A 290 -17.89 -19.89 -14.54
N LEU A 291 -17.41 -20.43 -15.66
CA LEU A 291 -18.25 -21.12 -16.63
C LEU A 291 -19.18 -22.19 -16.00
N PRO A 292 -18.73 -23.07 -15.07
CA PRO A 292 -19.61 -24.06 -14.44
C PRO A 292 -20.69 -23.47 -13.53
N ASP A 293 -20.51 -22.24 -13.04
CA ASP A 293 -21.53 -21.54 -12.27
C ASP A 293 -22.55 -20.87 -13.20
N ILE A 294 -22.11 -20.33 -14.35
CA ILE A 294 -22.97 -19.81 -15.43
C ILE A 294 -23.82 -20.93 -16.05
N GLU A 295 -23.24 -22.10 -16.33
CA GLU A 295 -23.92 -23.26 -16.92
C GLU A 295 -25.04 -23.82 -16.02
N ARG A 296 -25.02 -23.52 -14.72
CA ARG A 296 -26.08 -23.85 -13.76
C ARG A 296 -27.19 -22.80 -13.70
N LEU A 297 -26.98 -21.59 -14.23
CA LEU A 297 -28.01 -20.58 -14.34
C LEU A 297 -28.99 -20.94 -15.46
N ARG A 298 -30.28 -20.62 -15.26
CA ARG A 298 -31.24 -20.74 -16.36
C ARG A 298 -30.92 -19.70 -17.44
N PRO A 299 -31.00 -20.03 -18.74
CA PRO A 299 -30.85 -19.04 -19.81
C PRO A 299 -31.77 -17.83 -19.60
N GLY A 300 -31.24 -16.61 -19.77
CA GLY A 300 -31.95 -15.37 -19.45
C GLY A 300 -31.93 -14.96 -17.97
N THR A 301 -31.28 -15.71 -17.07
CA THR A 301 -30.99 -15.24 -15.71
C THR A 301 -30.10 -14.00 -15.76
N SER A 302 -30.53 -12.91 -15.14
CA SER A 302 -29.71 -11.70 -15.10
C SER A 302 -28.43 -11.93 -14.29
N THR A 303 -27.31 -11.72 -14.95
CA THR A 303 -25.96 -11.76 -14.40
C THR A 303 -25.50 -10.38 -13.88
N PHE A 304 -26.21 -9.31 -14.26
CA PHE A 304 -25.88 -7.94 -13.89
C PHE A 304 -25.79 -7.78 -12.37
N GLU A 305 -26.83 -8.17 -11.63
CA GLU A 305 -26.89 -8.05 -10.17
C GLU A 305 -25.83 -8.92 -9.47
N HIS A 306 -25.43 -10.04 -10.07
CA HIS A 306 -24.34 -10.88 -9.55
C HIS A 306 -22.97 -10.20 -9.66
N THR A 307 -22.80 -9.29 -10.62
CA THR A 307 -21.58 -8.51 -10.83
C THR A 307 -21.64 -7.12 -10.17
N THR A 308 -22.83 -6.53 -9.99
CA THR A 308 -22.99 -5.14 -9.51
C THR A 308 -23.57 -5.01 -8.09
N ASN A 309 -24.45 -5.94 -7.64
CA ASN A 309 -25.03 -5.92 -6.29
C ASN A 309 -24.23 -6.78 -5.29
N ALA A 310 -22.91 -6.79 -5.44
CA ALA A 310 -22.03 -7.44 -4.48
C ALA A 310 -22.09 -6.68 -3.14
N SER A 311 -22.93 -7.16 -2.23
CA SER A 311 -23.21 -6.55 -0.93
C SER A 311 -22.00 -6.70 0.00
N LEU A 312 -21.01 -5.83 -0.18
CA LEU A 312 -19.73 -5.87 0.50
C LEU A 312 -19.92 -5.91 2.02
N ASN A 313 -19.59 -7.07 2.61
CA ASN A 313 -19.65 -7.24 4.04
C ASN A 313 -18.40 -6.60 4.69
N PHE A 314 -18.44 -5.28 4.89
CA PHE A 314 -17.38 -4.54 5.59
C PHE A 314 -17.21 -4.99 7.06
N LYS A 315 -18.21 -5.75 7.57
CA LYS A 315 -18.32 -6.52 8.81
C LYS A 315 -17.17 -7.49 9.11
N LYS A 316 -16.74 -8.19 8.06
CA LYS A 316 -15.80 -9.32 8.10
C LYS A 316 -14.63 -9.00 7.18
N ARG A 317 -13.40 -9.15 7.67
CA ARG A 317 -12.20 -8.65 6.98
C ARG A 317 -11.09 -9.68 6.96
N ILE A 318 -10.52 -9.98 5.79
CA ILE A 318 -9.34 -10.85 5.66
C ILE A 318 -8.10 -9.95 5.67
N VAL A 319 -7.11 -10.29 6.49
CA VAL A 319 -5.77 -9.68 6.43
C VAL A 319 -4.92 -10.45 5.43
N SER A 320 -4.31 -9.72 4.51
CA SER A 320 -3.44 -10.27 3.47
C SER A 320 -2.20 -9.39 3.30
N LEU A 321 -1.16 -9.97 2.72
CA LEU A 321 -0.02 -9.24 2.19
C LEU A 321 -0.37 -8.73 0.79
N TRP A 322 -0.25 -7.42 0.58
CA TRP A 322 -0.57 -6.72 -0.68
C TRP A 322 0.68 -6.14 -1.32
N LEU A 323 0.64 -6.03 -2.64
CA LEU A 323 1.64 -5.44 -3.50
C LEU A 323 1.11 -4.11 -4.07
N ILE A 324 1.80 -2.99 -3.84
CA ILE A 324 1.39 -1.66 -4.30
C ILE A 324 2.56 -0.82 -4.83
N ASP A 325 2.21 0.34 -5.40
CA ASP A 325 3.07 1.35 -6.04
C ASP A 325 3.97 0.79 -7.17
N PHE A 326 3.54 1.03 -8.42
CA PHE A 326 4.21 0.52 -9.63
C PHE A 326 4.61 1.63 -10.61
N ASP A 327 4.60 2.90 -10.18
CA ASP A 327 4.90 4.05 -11.06
C ASP A 327 6.39 4.12 -11.45
N ALA A 328 7.29 3.55 -10.64
CA ALA A 328 8.73 3.51 -10.91
C ALA A 328 9.22 2.25 -11.61
N CYS A 329 8.42 1.17 -11.65
CA CYS A 329 8.78 -0.08 -12.31
C CYS A 329 9.03 0.11 -13.82
N ALA A 330 10.13 -0.47 -14.33
CA ALA A 330 10.48 -0.45 -15.75
C ALA A 330 10.68 -1.88 -16.30
N PRO A 331 10.54 -2.11 -17.62
CA PRO A 331 10.79 -3.42 -18.23
C PRO A 331 12.23 -3.90 -18.03
N ILE A 332 12.44 -5.23 -17.97
CA ILE A 332 13.77 -5.85 -18.01
C ILE A 332 13.92 -6.81 -19.20
N THR A 333 15.17 -7.08 -19.57
CA THR A 333 15.53 -8.09 -20.58
C THR A 333 15.83 -9.44 -19.93
N MET A 334 15.52 -10.55 -20.59
CA MET A 334 15.77 -11.91 -20.08
C MET A 334 17.22 -12.34 -20.28
N ASN A 335 18.16 -11.57 -19.74
CA ASN A 335 19.60 -11.82 -19.80
C ASN A 335 20.32 -11.14 -18.61
N ALA A 336 21.66 -11.16 -18.62
CA ALA A 336 22.48 -10.57 -17.56
C ALA A 336 22.22 -9.07 -17.32
N ALA A 337 21.89 -8.27 -18.34
CA ALA A 337 21.59 -6.84 -18.16
C ALA A 337 20.29 -6.63 -17.35
N GLY A 338 19.24 -7.40 -17.63
CA GLY A 338 18.01 -7.38 -16.83
C GLY A 338 18.24 -7.87 -15.40
N VAL A 339 19.10 -8.87 -15.19
CA VAL A 339 19.55 -9.28 -13.84
C VAL A 339 20.20 -8.10 -13.10
N GLN A 340 21.11 -7.36 -13.74
CA GLN A 340 21.77 -6.20 -13.13
C GLN A 340 20.80 -5.06 -12.79
N GLN A 341 19.75 -4.86 -13.60
CA GLN A 341 18.69 -3.86 -13.38
C GLN A 341 17.74 -4.27 -12.26
N ALA A 342 17.22 -5.49 -12.27
CA ALA A 342 16.41 -6.06 -11.19
C ALA A 342 17.15 -6.03 -9.84
N ALA A 343 18.41 -6.46 -9.83
CA ALA A 343 19.24 -6.37 -8.64
C ALA A 343 19.57 -4.92 -8.23
N LYS A 344 19.35 -3.91 -9.09
CA LYS A 344 19.51 -2.50 -8.72
C LYS A 344 18.26 -2.03 -7.97
N ALA A 345 17.08 -2.24 -8.54
CA ALA A 345 15.80 -1.97 -7.87
C ALA A 345 15.73 -2.65 -6.49
N PHE A 346 16.17 -3.91 -6.37
CA PHE A 346 16.24 -4.61 -5.09
C PHE A 346 17.10 -3.90 -4.03
N MET A 347 18.21 -3.26 -4.45
CA MET A 347 19.12 -2.55 -3.55
C MET A 347 18.63 -1.14 -3.16
N GLU A 348 17.80 -0.51 -4.00
CA GLU A 348 17.15 0.78 -3.66
C GLU A 348 15.97 0.54 -2.69
N ASN A 349 15.22 -0.55 -2.87
CA ASN A 349 14.10 -0.96 -2.00
C ASN A 349 14.57 -1.67 -0.70
N ASP A 350 15.85 -1.56 -0.29
CA ASP A 350 16.47 -2.43 0.73
C ASP A 350 15.80 -2.53 2.13
N PRO A 351 14.98 -1.56 2.61
CA PRO A 351 14.34 -1.72 3.92
C PRO A 351 13.26 -2.81 3.91
N TYR A 352 12.59 -3.03 2.77
CA TYR A 352 11.50 -3.99 2.65
C TYR A 352 12.00 -5.44 2.66
N TYR A 353 13.05 -5.73 1.88
CA TYR A 353 13.44 -7.10 1.55
C TYR A 353 14.44 -7.73 2.54
N PRO A 354 14.35 -9.04 2.82
CA PRO A 354 15.33 -9.74 3.66
C PRO A 354 16.78 -9.55 3.21
N ARG A 355 17.63 -9.07 4.13
CA ARG A 355 18.96 -8.54 3.80
C ARG A 355 20.11 -9.49 4.21
N PRO A 356 20.93 -9.97 3.27
CA PRO A 356 22.15 -10.73 3.60
C PRO A 356 23.25 -9.80 4.12
N PHE A 357 24.20 -10.34 4.89
CA PHE A 357 25.29 -9.59 5.54
C PHE A 357 24.83 -8.48 6.49
N SER A 358 23.65 -8.67 7.09
CA SER A 358 23.12 -7.92 8.22
C SER A 358 23.94 -8.07 9.51
N ASN A 359 24.66 -9.20 9.66
CA ASN A 359 25.27 -9.66 10.92
C ASN A 359 24.24 -9.96 12.04
N ASP A 360 22.98 -10.21 11.66
CA ASP A 360 21.87 -10.52 12.56
C ASP A 360 21.25 -11.87 12.17
N THR A 361 21.33 -12.87 13.05
CA THR A 361 20.98 -14.26 12.72
C THR A 361 19.54 -14.45 12.25
N TYR A 362 18.61 -13.65 12.75
CA TYR A 362 17.22 -13.66 12.33
C TYR A 362 17.06 -13.13 10.90
N MET A 363 17.69 -11.98 10.59
CA MET A 363 17.64 -11.41 9.24
C MET A 363 18.41 -12.23 8.20
N GLU A 364 19.55 -12.83 8.55
CA GLU A 364 20.25 -13.78 7.66
C GLU A 364 19.36 -15.00 7.35
N ASN A 365 18.63 -15.52 8.34
CA ASN A 365 17.70 -16.64 8.12
C ASN A 365 16.58 -16.27 7.14
N LEU A 366 15.96 -15.10 7.30
CA LEU A 366 14.95 -14.60 6.36
C LEU A 366 15.54 -14.42 4.95
N SER A 367 16.78 -13.93 4.84
CA SER A 367 17.47 -13.77 3.56
C SER A 367 17.73 -15.11 2.86
N ARG A 368 18.12 -16.15 3.62
CA ARG A 368 18.25 -17.52 3.12
C ARG A 368 16.92 -18.06 2.59
N ILE A 369 15.84 -17.93 3.37
CA ILE A 369 14.51 -18.43 3.02
C ILE A 369 13.99 -17.75 1.75
N PHE A 370 14.07 -16.41 1.71
CA PHE A 370 13.74 -15.61 0.53
C PHE A 370 14.53 -16.09 -0.70
N SER A 371 15.86 -16.21 -0.57
CA SER A 371 16.74 -16.57 -1.69
C SER A 371 16.47 -17.97 -2.23
N GLN A 372 16.22 -18.95 -1.36
CA GLN A 372 15.86 -20.31 -1.76
C GLN A 372 14.53 -20.33 -2.51
N ARG A 373 13.48 -19.74 -1.93
CA ARG A 373 12.14 -19.71 -2.52
C ARG A 373 12.10 -18.96 -3.85
N TYR A 374 12.80 -17.82 -3.94
CA TYR A 374 12.90 -17.02 -5.16
C TYR A 374 13.48 -17.83 -6.33
N VAL A 375 14.55 -18.60 -6.09
CA VAL A 375 15.16 -19.45 -7.10
C VAL A 375 14.27 -20.63 -7.47
N GLU A 376 13.60 -21.26 -6.49
CA GLU A 376 12.63 -22.34 -6.75
C GLU A 376 11.49 -21.89 -7.67
N THR A 377 10.88 -20.74 -7.38
CA THR A 377 9.76 -20.21 -8.16
C THR A 377 10.23 -19.64 -9.50
N GLY A 378 11.35 -18.92 -9.54
CA GLY A 378 11.94 -18.46 -10.80
C GLY A 378 12.29 -19.59 -11.77
N LYS A 379 12.75 -20.75 -11.27
CA LYS A 379 13.01 -21.96 -12.10
C LYS A 379 11.75 -22.63 -12.65
N LYS A 380 10.57 -22.42 -12.04
CA LYS A 380 9.29 -22.92 -12.58
C LYS A 380 8.77 -22.04 -13.73
N ILE A 381 9.17 -20.76 -13.74
CA ILE A 381 8.70 -19.73 -14.68
C ILE A 381 9.63 -19.62 -15.90
N THR A 382 10.95 -19.62 -15.66
CA THR A 382 11.97 -19.51 -16.72
C THR A 382 12.09 -20.79 -17.54
N ILE A 383 12.53 -20.68 -18.81
CA ILE A 383 12.74 -21.84 -19.70
C ILE A 383 14.01 -21.69 -20.54
N GLY A 384 14.59 -22.81 -20.98
CA GLY A 384 15.78 -22.82 -21.85
C GLY A 384 16.94 -22.01 -21.27
N SER A 385 17.52 -21.12 -22.08
CA SER A 385 18.66 -20.26 -21.69
C SER A 385 18.38 -19.32 -20.51
N SER A 386 17.12 -19.06 -20.16
CA SER A 386 16.75 -18.18 -19.05
C SER A 386 16.73 -18.85 -17.66
N GLN A 387 16.86 -20.19 -17.59
CA GLN A 387 16.83 -20.97 -16.34
C GLN A 387 17.90 -20.57 -15.29
N GLY A 388 19.01 -19.97 -15.73
CA GLY A 388 20.06 -19.49 -14.83
C GLY A 388 19.78 -18.13 -14.17
N LEU A 389 18.90 -17.30 -14.75
CA LEU A 389 18.70 -15.91 -14.35
C LEU A 389 18.22 -15.73 -12.88
N PRO A 390 17.31 -16.57 -12.34
CA PRO A 390 16.89 -16.44 -10.93
C PRO A 390 18.06 -16.62 -9.95
N ALA A 391 18.98 -17.54 -10.24
CA ALA A 391 20.17 -17.77 -9.43
C ALA A 391 21.20 -16.64 -9.60
N GLN A 392 21.41 -16.14 -10.81
CA GLN A 392 22.29 -14.99 -11.08
C GLN A 392 21.82 -13.72 -10.35
N PHE A 393 20.51 -13.49 -10.26
CA PHE A 393 19.95 -12.38 -9.48
C PHE A 393 20.31 -12.48 -8.00
N VAL A 394 20.10 -13.63 -7.36
CA VAL A 394 20.46 -13.82 -5.94
C VAL A 394 21.98 -13.63 -5.74
N GLN A 395 22.80 -14.15 -6.64
CA GLN A 395 24.26 -13.97 -6.60
C GLN A 395 24.67 -12.48 -6.71
N GLU A 396 24.05 -11.71 -7.61
CA GLU A 396 24.35 -10.28 -7.77
C GLU A 396 23.88 -9.46 -6.55
N VAL A 397 22.71 -9.77 -5.98
CA VAL A 397 22.22 -9.15 -4.73
C VAL A 397 23.20 -9.41 -3.57
N VAL A 398 23.59 -10.68 -3.36
CA VAL A 398 24.58 -11.09 -2.34
C VAL A 398 25.91 -10.36 -2.54
N LYS A 399 26.42 -10.31 -3.77
CA LYS A 399 27.66 -9.60 -4.14
C LYS A 399 27.59 -8.10 -3.78
N ARG A 400 26.49 -7.42 -4.11
CA ARG A 400 26.31 -5.98 -3.84
C ARG A 400 26.20 -5.67 -2.34
N PHE A 401 25.52 -6.49 -1.55
CA PHE A 401 25.50 -6.32 -0.09
C PHE A 401 26.86 -6.61 0.55
N SER A 402 27.60 -7.63 0.08
CA SER A 402 28.97 -7.90 0.53
C SER A 402 29.88 -6.70 0.29
N GLN A 403 29.86 -6.12 -0.91
CA GLN A 403 30.60 -4.91 -1.26
C GLN A 403 30.24 -3.73 -0.35
N ARG A 404 28.94 -3.45 -0.16
CA ARG A 404 28.47 -2.36 0.72
C ARG A 404 28.89 -2.54 2.18
N SER A 405 28.91 -3.78 2.68
CA SER A 405 29.36 -4.14 4.04
C SER A 405 30.87 -4.00 4.23
N GLN A 406 31.65 -4.32 3.19
CA GLN A 406 33.10 -4.08 3.18
C GLN A 406 33.41 -2.58 3.17
N SER A 407 32.74 -1.78 2.34
CA SER A 407 32.93 -0.34 2.26
C SER A 407 32.64 0.39 3.57
N SER A 408 31.57 0.01 4.31
CA SER A 408 31.30 0.58 5.63
C SER A 408 32.40 0.24 6.63
N ARG A 409 32.85 -1.02 6.68
CA ARG A 409 33.93 -1.46 7.59
C ARG A 409 35.25 -0.75 7.30
N SER A 410 35.60 -0.51 6.03
CA SER A 410 36.79 0.29 5.69
C SER A 410 36.66 1.76 6.10
N GLY A 411 35.46 2.35 5.96
CA GLY A 411 35.19 3.71 6.41
C GLY A 411 35.31 3.86 7.93
N ASP A 412 34.74 2.92 8.69
CA ASP A 412 34.82 2.91 10.15
C ASP A 412 36.26 2.71 10.65
N LEU A 413 37.03 1.81 10.01
CA LEU A 413 38.46 1.61 10.33
C LEU A 413 39.30 2.86 10.01
N GLN A 414 39.01 3.55 8.92
CA GLN A 414 39.72 4.78 8.53
C GLN A 414 39.36 5.95 9.46
N ALA A 415 38.09 6.07 9.87
CA ALA A 415 37.63 7.04 10.88
C ALA A 415 38.27 6.76 12.25
N ALA A 416 38.29 5.50 12.68
CA ALA A 416 38.95 5.07 13.91
C ALA A 416 40.46 5.40 13.88
N ALA A 417 41.15 5.09 12.78
CA ALA A 417 42.57 5.44 12.59
C ALA A 417 42.84 6.95 12.65
N THR A 418 41.95 7.79 12.08
CA THR A 418 42.09 9.25 12.21
C THR A 418 41.85 9.74 13.64
N SER A 419 40.92 9.12 14.39
CA SER A 419 40.69 9.47 15.79
C SER A 419 41.86 9.09 16.70
N SER A 420 42.49 7.92 16.48
CA SER A 420 43.68 7.50 17.24
C SER A 420 44.93 8.31 16.90
N ALA A 421 45.08 8.78 15.66
CA ALA A 421 46.15 9.71 15.28
C ALA A 421 46.01 11.09 15.96
N SER A 422 44.78 11.53 16.29
CA SER A 422 44.53 12.81 16.96
C SER A 422 44.73 12.79 18.49
N ALA A 423 44.88 11.62 19.11
CA ALA A 423 45.13 11.48 20.55
C ALA A 423 46.61 11.73 20.97
N GLY A 424 47.49 12.05 20.00
CA GLY A 424 48.94 12.10 20.16
C GLY A 424 49.58 13.49 20.21
N ARG A 425 48.92 14.53 20.73
CA ARG A 425 49.57 15.81 21.08
C ARG A 425 48.80 16.58 22.15
N GLY A 426 49.31 16.56 23.37
CA GLY A 426 48.78 17.37 24.46
C GLY A 426 49.31 18.80 24.41
N GLN A 427 48.43 19.78 24.62
CA GLN A 427 48.72 21.04 25.29
C GLN A 427 47.41 21.60 25.88
N GLN A 428 47.39 21.84 27.19
CA GLN A 428 46.38 22.72 27.80
C GLN A 428 46.64 24.16 27.33
N PRO A 429 45.60 25.01 27.28
CA PRO A 429 45.61 26.05 28.32
C PRO A 429 44.22 26.49 28.86
N SER A 430 44.24 26.85 30.14
CA SER A 430 43.47 27.89 30.85
C SER A 430 42.00 28.19 30.50
N TYR A 431 41.16 28.10 31.54
CA TYR A 431 39.87 28.78 31.67
C TYR A 431 39.95 30.30 31.42
N GLN A 432 38.96 30.84 30.70
CA GLN A 432 38.39 32.16 31.04
C GLN A 432 36.86 32.13 30.90
N ARG A 433 36.20 32.98 31.71
CA ARG A 433 34.80 32.86 32.13
C ARG A 433 33.94 33.87 31.38
N GLY A 434 32.95 33.43 30.61
CA GLY A 434 32.02 34.33 29.92
C GLY A 434 30.79 33.61 29.37
N GLY A 435 29.62 34.15 29.67
CA GLY A 435 28.32 33.77 29.09
C GLY A 435 27.24 34.73 29.59
N PRO A 436 25.97 34.58 29.16
CA PRO A 436 25.47 33.72 28.08
C PRO A 436 24.80 34.53 26.95
N VAL A 437 24.93 34.10 25.69
CA VAL A 437 24.12 34.61 24.57
C VAL A 437 23.75 33.47 23.63
N GLY A 438 22.47 33.39 23.25
CA GLY A 438 22.03 32.67 22.06
C GLY A 438 21.13 31.45 22.33
N GLY A 439 19.86 31.57 21.93
CA GLY A 439 18.85 30.51 22.00
C GLY A 439 17.87 30.57 20.83
N GLN A 440 18.33 30.78 19.59
CA GLN A 440 17.51 30.65 18.40
C GLN A 440 18.24 29.86 17.31
N SER A 441 17.70 28.68 16.99
CA SER A 441 18.21 27.82 15.93
C SER A 441 17.78 28.36 14.56
N ARG A 442 18.75 28.68 13.69
CA ARG A 442 18.52 29.02 12.28
C ARG A 442 18.98 27.90 11.37
N ARG A 443 18.11 27.57 10.42
CA ARG A 443 18.37 26.64 9.30
C ARG A 443 19.61 27.08 8.52
N GLY A 444 20.48 26.14 8.19
CA GLY A 444 21.62 26.34 7.29
C GLY A 444 21.50 25.49 6.03
N HIS A 445 21.13 26.11 4.91
CA HIS A 445 21.34 25.56 3.56
C HIS A 445 22.64 26.14 2.98
N GLY A 446 23.40 25.32 2.27
CA GLY A 446 24.52 25.71 1.40
C GLY A 446 25.07 24.46 0.70
N GLY A 447 25.66 24.52 -0.49
CA GLY A 447 25.78 25.66 -1.39
C GLY A 447 26.50 25.28 -2.71
N GLN A 448 25.89 25.65 -3.83
CA GLN A 448 26.45 26.15 -5.11
C GLN A 448 27.81 25.70 -5.69
N ARG A 449 27.79 25.48 -7.01
CA ARG A 449 28.61 26.08 -8.10
C ARG A 449 27.87 25.77 -9.41
N GLY A 450 27.81 26.56 -10.50
CA GLY A 450 28.25 27.90 -10.96
C GLY A 450 27.81 27.95 -12.45
N THR A 451 27.48 29.05 -13.14
CA THR A 451 28.20 30.32 -13.36
C THR A 451 27.33 31.27 -14.22
N THR A 452 27.57 32.61 -14.15
CA THR A 452 27.37 33.66 -15.21
C THR A 452 26.27 33.49 -16.27
N GLY A 453 25.33 34.41 -16.57
CA GLY A 453 25.10 35.85 -16.30
C GLY A 453 24.14 36.38 -17.42
N GLY A 454 23.63 37.61 -17.50
CA GLY A 454 23.66 38.84 -16.69
C GLY A 454 22.84 39.95 -17.39
N THR A 455 22.64 41.13 -16.75
CA THR A 455 21.81 42.30 -17.19
C THR A 455 20.29 42.04 -17.44
N GLY A 456 19.35 42.95 -17.18
CA GLY A 456 19.41 44.23 -16.47
C GLY A 456 18.04 44.95 -16.38
N GLN A 457 18.01 46.03 -15.57
CA GLN A 457 16.99 47.10 -15.49
C GLN A 457 15.65 46.88 -14.74
N SER A 458 15.27 47.98 -14.08
CA SER A 458 14.14 48.16 -13.16
C SER A 458 12.95 48.84 -13.84
N ALA A 459 11.73 48.64 -13.32
CA ALA A 459 10.81 49.76 -13.08
C ALA A 459 9.80 49.43 -11.97
N ARG A 460 9.54 50.42 -11.10
CA ARG A 460 8.48 50.40 -10.06
C ARG A 460 7.22 51.04 -10.63
N GLY A 461 6.04 50.75 -10.07
CA GLY A 461 5.09 51.84 -9.78
C GLY A 461 3.59 51.60 -9.96
N ARG A 462 2.94 51.18 -8.87
CA ARG A 462 1.67 51.73 -8.30
C ARG A 462 0.38 51.82 -9.14
N THR A 463 -0.67 51.25 -8.54
CA THR A 463 -2.10 51.60 -8.68
C THR A 463 -2.41 53.02 -8.15
N PRO A 464 -3.57 53.63 -8.48
CA PRO A 464 -4.78 53.41 -7.65
C PRO A 464 -6.15 53.44 -8.40
N THR A 465 -7.16 52.83 -7.77
CA THR A 465 -8.61 52.98 -8.02
C THR A 465 -9.12 54.34 -7.46
N PRO A 466 -10.32 54.88 -7.83
CA PRO A 466 -11.56 54.43 -7.16
C PRO A 466 -12.92 54.57 -7.91
N GLN A 467 -13.88 53.73 -7.47
CA GLN A 467 -15.35 53.95 -7.26
C GLN A 467 -16.21 54.84 -8.20
N ASN A 468 -17.38 54.30 -8.61
CA ASN A 468 -18.66 54.95 -8.28
C ASN A 468 -19.92 54.03 -8.34
N ARG A 469 -21.01 54.56 -7.75
CA ARG A 469 -22.43 54.11 -7.57
C ARG A 469 -23.13 53.55 -8.85
N GLY A 470 -24.29 52.86 -8.79
CA GLY A 470 -25.19 52.45 -7.69
C GLY A 470 -26.63 52.12 -8.19
N THR A 471 -27.53 51.69 -7.27
CA THR A 471 -29.01 51.49 -7.40
C THR A 471 -29.54 50.49 -8.46
N ARG A 472 -30.76 49.92 -8.43
CA ARG A 472 -31.80 49.44 -7.46
C ARG A 472 -33.12 49.37 -8.27
N ASP A 473 -33.79 48.21 -8.36
CA ASP A 473 -35.26 47.97 -8.41
C ASP A 473 -35.55 46.53 -8.92
N GLN A 474 -36.24 45.66 -8.15
CA GLN A 474 -37.70 45.43 -8.02
C GLN A 474 -38.31 44.55 -9.15
N GLY A 475 -38.99 43.44 -8.78
CA GLY A 475 -39.73 42.51 -9.66
C GLY A 475 -41.23 42.87 -9.77
N PRO A 476 -42.22 41.94 -9.73
CA PRO A 476 -42.19 40.45 -9.75
C PRO A 476 -43.23 39.83 -10.74
N THR A 477 -43.43 38.49 -10.71
CA THR A 477 -44.63 37.62 -10.98
C THR A 477 -44.16 36.24 -11.51
N ALA A 478 -44.38 35.10 -10.86
CA ALA A 478 -45.64 34.37 -10.57
C ALA A 478 -46.24 33.65 -11.78
N ASP A 479 -46.17 32.30 -11.82
CA ASP A 479 -47.34 31.40 -11.90
C ASP A 479 -46.98 29.89 -11.95
N GLU A 480 -47.70 29.13 -11.14
CA GLU A 480 -47.89 27.65 -11.15
C GLU A 480 -49.38 27.41 -11.51
N PRO A 481 -49.98 26.19 -11.53
CA PRO A 481 -49.46 24.82 -11.55
C PRO A 481 -50.17 23.90 -12.58
N ALA A 482 -49.77 22.61 -12.69
CA ALA A 482 -50.70 21.48 -12.91
C ALA A 482 -50.04 20.09 -12.80
N SER A 483 -50.60 19.21 -11.95
CA SER A 483 -50.38 17.75 -11.97
C SER A 483 -51.63 17.03 -12.52
N PRO A 484 -51.49 15.81 -13.08
CA PRO A 484 -52.59 14.84 -13.01
C PRO A 484 -52.18 13.43 -12.55
N ARG A 485 -52.74 13.04 -11.41
CA ARG A 485 -53.43 11.77 -11.08
C ARG A 485 -52.85 10.41 -11.52
N THR A 486 -52.65 9.55 -10.53
CA THR A 486 -52.63 8.08 -10.61
C THR A 486 -54.03 7.47 -10.83
N PRO A 487 -54.11 6.22 -11.36
CA PRO A 487 -55.25 5.32 -11.16
C PRO A 487 -54.93 4.23 -10.12
N ARG A 488 -55.92 3.90 -9.27
CA ARG A 488 -55.87 2.73 -8.35
C ARG A 488 -56.47 1.50 -9.02
N GLY A 489 -55.78 0.36 -8.98
CA GLY A 489 -56.35 -0.95 -9.29
C GLY A 489 -56.75 -1.74 -8.03
N ARG A 490 -58.05 -1.98 -7.85
CA ARG A 490 -58.56 -3.22 -7.22
C ARG A 490 -58.69 -4.25 -8.37
N GLY A 491 -58.60 -5.56 -8.20
CA GLY A 491 -58.36 -6.41 -7.04
C GLY A 491 -59.00 -7.79 -7.31
N HIS A 492 -58.29 -8.88 -7.02
CA HIS A 492 -58.85 -10.25 -6.98
C HIS A 492 -58.26 -10.97 -5.77
N GLY A 493 -59.02 -11.88 -5.16
CA GLY A 493 -58.56 -12.60 -3.97
C GLY A 493 -59.26 -13.93 -3.77
N ARG A 494 -58.76 -14.67 -2.77
CA ARG A 494 -59.18 -16.01 -2.31
C ARG A 494 -58.90 -17.12 -3.36
N ARG A 495 -58.49 -18.32 -2.94
CA ARG A 495 -58.51 -18.90 -1.58
C ARG A 495 -57.14 -18.99 -0.93
#